data_AF-A0A4R4FBM0-F1
#
_entry.id   AF-A0A4R4FBM0-F1
#
_cell.length_a   1.000
_cell.length_b   1.000
_cell.length_c   1.000
_cell.angle_alpha   90.00
_cell.angle_beta   90.00
_cell.angle_gamma   90.00
#
_symmetry.space_group_name_H-M   'P 1'
#
loop_
_entity.id
_entity.type
_entity.pdbx_description
1 polymer ?
#
loop_
_entity_poly.entity_id
_entity_poly.type
_entity_poly.pdbx_seq_one_letter_code
_entity_poly.pdbx_strand_id
1 'polypeptide(L)'
;MIFGWKQMDRTMTDAAVCVSGYEALEAICRAFYQYATENPGVFNAMLWYNKFQSEETQNATEGMFSMIYRVFSTLNISKENSDHLIRTYRGFLEGFALLVNNHAFGNPISIEESFEISLQVIIAGTKALEGKK
;
A
#
# COMPACT_ATOMS: atom_id res chain seq x y z
N MET A 1 12.37 6.56 9.95
CA MET A 1 10.89 6.50 10.03
C MET A 1 10.21 7.58 9.18
N ILE A 2 10.08 8.83 9.65
CA ILE A 2 9.32 9.90 8.94
C ILE A 2 9.87 10.18 7.54
N PHE A 3 11.19 10.19 7.37
CA PHE A 3 11.85 10.32 6.07
C PHE A 3 11.30 9.33 5.04
N GLY A 4 11.23 8.05 5.40
CA GLY A 4 10.76 7.00 4.51
C GLY A 4 9.27 7.13 4.20
N TRP A 5 8.44 7.51 5.18
CA TRP A 5 7.01 7.77 4.94
C TRP A 5 6.76 8.97 4.03
N LYS A 6 7.57 10.03 4.13
CA LYS A 6 7.51 11.17 3.18
C LYS A 6 7.91 10.77 1.76
N GLN A 7 8.89 9.89 1.61
CA GLN A 7 9.27 9.36 0.30
C GLN A 7 8.21 8.42 -0.27
N MET A 8 7.65 7.55 0.57
CA MET A 8 6.56 6.63 0.21
C MET A 8 5.31 7.41 -0.22
N ASP A 9 4.93 8.43 0.54
CA ASP A 9 3.80 9.32 0.23
C ASP A 9 3.92 9.94 -1.17
N ARG A 10 5.09 10.49 -1.50
CA ARG A 10 5.39 11.03 -2.83
C ARG A 10 5.33 9.95 -3.89
N THR A 11 6.05 8.84 -3.69
CA THR A 11 6.15 7.75 -4.67
C THR A 11 4.78 7.17 -5.02
N MET A 12 3.93 6.93 -4.02
CA MET A 12 2.56 6.44 -4.22
C MET A 12 1.64 7.48 -4.87
N THR A 13 1.78 8.75 -4.49
CA THR A 13 0.97 9.84 -5.07
C THR A 13 1.33 10.05 -6.54
N ASP A 14 2.63 10.04 -6.87
CA ASP A 14 3.13 10.18 -8.25
C ASP A 14 2.67 9.00 -9.11
N ALA A 15 2.67 7.78 -8.58
CA ALA A 15 2.17 6.59 -9.28
C ALA A 15 0.64 6.64 -9.57
N ALA A 16 -0.11 7.41 -8.79
CA ALA A 16 -1.56 7.60 -8.98
C ALA A 16 -1.89 8.72 -9.98
N VAL A 17 -0.90 9.45 -10.50
CA VAL A 17 -1.11 10.53 -11.46
C VAL A 17 -1.65 9.96 -12.78
N CYS A 18 -2.70 10.59 -13.31
CA CYS A 18 -3.36 10.22 -14.58
C CYS A 18 -4.06 8.85 -14.63
N VAL A 19 -4.13 8.12 -13.51
CA VAL A 19 -4.88 6.85 -13.38
C VAL A 19 -6.00 6.99 -12.35
N SER A 20 -7.00 6.09 -12.39
CA SER A 20 -8.14 6.13 -11.47
C SER A 20 -8.68 4.74 -11.14
N GLY A 21 -9.54 4.63 -10.13
CA GLY A 21 -10.17 3.37 -9.73
C GLY A 21 -9.15 2.25 -9.47
N TYR A 22 -9.37 1.08 -10.08
CA TYR A 22 -8.49 -0.07 -9.91
C TYR A 22 -7.09 0.12 -10.48
N GLU A 23 -6.95 0.84 -11.59
CA GLU A 23 -5.64 1.13 -12.18
C GLU A 23 -4.77 1.95 -11.21
N ALA A 24 -5.38 2.95 -10.56
CA ALA A 24 -4.70 3.71 -9.51
C ALA A 24 -4.31 2.80 -8.34
N LEU A 25 -5.24 1.97 -7.86
CA LEU A 25 -5.00 1.09 -6.71
C LEU A 25 -3.84 0.11 -6.97
N GLU A 26 -3.78 -0.47 -8.16
CA GLU A 26 -2.67 -1.33 -8.56
C GLU A 26 -1.36 -0.56 -8.70
N ALA A 27 -1.36 0.61 -9.35
CA ALA A 27 -0.18 1.44 -9.53
C ALA A 27 0.45 1.84 -8.18
N ILE A 28 -0.40 2.23 -7.23
CA ILE A 28 0.01 2.57 -5.86
C ILE A 28 0.62 1.37 -5.14
N CYS A 29 0.03 0.17 -5.28
CA CYS A 29 0.54 -1.05 -4.65
C CYS A 29 1.91 -1.45 -5.22
N ARG A 30 2.08 -1.39 -6.55
CA ARG A 30 3.35 -1.66 -7.23
C ARG A 30 4.42 -0.65 -6.80
N ALA A 31 4.07 0.63 -6.73
CA ALA A 31 4.98 1.69 -6.29
C ALA A 31 5.43 1.49 -4.83
N PHE A 32 4.52 1.11 -3.93
CA PHE A 32 4.86 0.76 -2.56
C PHE A 32 5.86 -0.41 -2.51
N TYR A 33 5.53 -1.50 -3.21
CA TYR A 33 6.32 -2.73 -3.21
C TYR A 33 7.73 -2.46 -3.73
N GLN A 34 7.84 -1.81 -4.90
CA GLN A 34 9.12 -1.45 -5.50
C GLN A 34 9.97 -0.61 -4.54
N TYR A 35 9.41 0.47 -3.97
CA TYR A 35 10.13 1.31 -3.03
C TYR A 35 10.62 0.51 -1.80
N ALA A 36 9.75 -0.34 -1.24
CA ALA A 36 10.05 -1.12 -0.05
C ALA A 36 11.16 -2.16 -0.28
N THR A 37 11.22 -2.75 -1.48
CA THR A 37 12.24 -3.74 -1.86
C THR A 37 13.55 -3.11 -2.34
N GLU A 38 13.49 -1.92 -2.95
CA GLU A 38 14.69 -1.18 -3.36
C GLU A 38 15.38 -0.47 -2.18
N ASN A 39 14.63 -0.18 -1.11
CA ASN A 39 15.12 0.58 0.05
C ASN A 39 14.92 -0.18 1.39
N PRO A 40 15.43 -1.43 1.55
CA PRO A 40 15.10 -2.29 2.69
C PRO A 40 15.50 -1.70 4.05
N GLY A 41 16.61 -0.94 4.11
CA GLY A 41 17.02 -0.26 5.35
C GLY A 41 16.06 0.85 5.77
N VAL A 42 15.62 1.67 4.81
CA VAL A 42 14.65 2.74 5.06
C VAL A 42 13.29 2.15 5.42
N PHE A 43 12.86 1.13 4.67
CA PHE A 43 11.61 0.41 4.90
C PHE A 43 11.56 -0.21 6.31
N ASN A 44 12.62 -0.89 6.75
CA ASN A 44 12.68 -1.41 8.13
C ASN A 44 12.53 -0.31 9.18
N ALA A 45 13.13 0.87 8.95
CA ALA A 45 12.96 2.02 9.83
C ALA A 45 11.57 2.68 9.75
N MET A 46 10.79 2.43 8.69
CA MET A 46 9.41 2.90 8.54
C MET A 46 8.43 2.08 9.37
N LEU A 47 8.69 0.78 9.60
CA LEU A 47 7.79 -0.11 10.34
C LEU A 47 7.55 0.31 11.80
N TRP A 48 8.47 1.09 12.38
CA TRP A 48 8.36 1.64 13.73
C TRP A 48 7.41 2.86 13.81
N TYR A 49 6.77 3.23 12.71
CA TYR A 49 5.91 4.41 12.63
C TYR A 49 4.58 4.27 13.35
N ASN A 50 4.27 5.29 14.14
CA ASN A 50 2.97 5.48 14.75
C ASN A 50 2.39 6.83 14.31
N LYS A 51 1.36 6.78 13.46
CA LYS A 51 0.64 7.96 12.97
C LYS A 51 0.13 8.85 14.10
N PHE A 52 -0.29 8.28 15.23
CA PHE A 52 -0.93 9.02 16.32
C PHE A 52 0.07 9.56 17.36
N GLN A 53 1.37 9.43 17.12
CA GLN A 53 2.40 9.85 18.06
C GLN A 53 2.55 11.37 18.13
N SER A 54 2.50 12.06 17.00
CA SER A 54 2.63 13.52 16.91
C SER A 54 1.95 14.08 15.65
N GLU A 55 1.70 15.39 15.63
CA GLU A 55 1.22 16.10 14.44
C GLU A 55 2.17 15.90 13.24
N GLU A 56 3.49 15.90 13.47
CA GLU A 56 4.47 15.64 12.42
C GLU A 56 4.29 14.25 11.80
N THR A 57 4.06 13.23 12.64
CA THR A 57 3.78 11.89 12.12
C THR A 57 2.48 11.86 11.34
N GLN A 58 1.41 12.52 11.79
CA GLN A 58 0.13 12.58 11.07
C GLN A 58 0.29 13.22 9.69
N ASN A 59 0.96 14.36 9.63
CA ASN A 59 1.15 15.14 8.41
C ASN A 59 2.06 14.42 7.39
N ALA A 60 2.97 13.55 7.85
CA ALA A 60 3.88 12.81 6.97
C ALA A 60 3.21 11.79 6.05
N THR A 61 1.97 11.39 6.33
CA THR A 61 1.23 10.37 5.56
C THR A 61 -0.16 10.85 5.10
N GLU A 62 -0.51 12.10 5.38
CA GLU A 62 -1.85 12.63 5.10
C GLU A 62 -2.20 12.58 3.61
N GLY A 63 -1.26 12.94 2.74
CA GLY A 63 -1.44 12.91 1.28
C GLY A 63 -1.79 11.52 0.76
N MET A 64 -1.00 10.52 1.15
CA MET A 64 -1.16 9.12 0.81
C MET A 64 -2.50 8.59 1.26
N PHE A 65 -2.89 8.80 2.53
CA PHE A 65 -4.19 8.33 3.02
C PHE A 65 -5.35 9.04 2.32
N SER A 66 -5.27 10.36 2.14
CA SER A 66 -6.29 11.14 1.42
C SER A 66 -6.48 10.62 -0.01
N MET A 67 -5.37 10.34 -0.70
CA MET A 67 -5.37 9.75 -2.04
C MET A 67 -6.01 8.35 -2.04
N ILE A 68 -5.65 7.46 -1.10
CA ILE A 68 -6.23 6.10 -1.00
C ILE A 68 -7.74 6.16 -0.76
N TYR A 69 -8.21 7.01 0.16
CA TYR A 69 -9.64 7.19 0.39
C TYR A 69 -10.36 7.72 -0.86
N ARG A 70 -9.74 8.63 -1.63
CA ARG A 70 -10.31 9.09 -2.90
C ARG A 70 -10.44 7.96 -3.91
N VAL A 71 -9.43 7.10 -4.04
CA VAL A 71 -9.49 5.92 -4.92
C VAL A 71 -10.65 5.00 -4.49
N PHE A 72 -10.74 4.63 -3.22
CA PHE A 72 -11.86 3.81 -2.72
C PHE A 72 -13.23 4.47 -2.93
N SER A 73 -13.33 5.79 -2.75
CA SER A 73 -14.55 6.52 -3.03
C SER A 73 -14.96 6.45 -4.51
N THR A 74 -14.00 6.49 -5.45
CA THR A 74 -14.31 6.33 -6.89
C THR A 74 -14.82 4.92 -7.23
N LEU A 75 -14.48 3.94 -6.39
CA LEU A 75 -14.91 2.55 -6.51
C LEU A 75 -16.20 2.25 -5.72
N ASN A 76 -16.89 3.27 -5.20
CA ASN A 76 -18.11 3.10 -4.39
C ASN A 76 -17.92 2.18 -3.17
N ILE A 77 -16.73 2.24 -2.56
CA ILE A 77 -16.42 1.52 -1.32
C ILE A 77 -16.83 2.42 -0.13
N SER A 78 -17.55 1.85 0.84
CA SER A 78 -17.94 2.57 2.05
C SER A 78 -16.71 3.01 2.87
N LYS A 79 -16.86 4.05 3.70
CA LYS A 79 -15.76 4.50 4.57
C LYS A 79 -15.31 3.40 5.54
N GLU A 80 -16.26 2.66 6.10
CA GLU A 80 -15.98 1.53 7.00
C GLU A 80 -15.18 0.43 6.29
N ASN A 81 -15.64 0.01 5.10
CA ASN A 81 -14.90 -0.95 4.28
C ASN A 81 -13.53 -0.41 3.84
N SER A 82 -13.40 0.90 3.60
CA SER A 82 -12.11 1.53 3.29
C SER A 82 -11.11 1.36 4.44
N ASP A 83 -11.52 1.56 5.69
CA ASP A 83 -10.63 1.38 6.84
C ASP A 83 -10.17 -0.07 7.02
N HIS A 84 -11.06 -1.03 6.76
CA HIS A 84 -10.72 -2.47 6.76
C HIS A 84 -9.78 -2.83 5.60
N LEU A 85 -10.04 -2.32 4.40
CA LEU A 85 -9.19 -2.55 3.23
C LEU A 85 -7.82 -1.91 3.41
N ILE A 86 -7.72 -0.69 3.95
CA ILE A 86 -6.42 -0.06 4.25
C ILE A 86 -5.57 -0.98 5.12
N ARG A 87 -6.13 -1.59 6.17
CA ARG A 87 -5.41 -2.56 7.02
C ARG A 87 -5.01 -3.82 6.24
N THR A 88 -5.89 -4.29 5.36
CA THR A 88 -5.67 -5.48 4.51
C THR A 88 -4.51 -5.25 3.53
N TYR A 89 -4.57 -4.17 2.75
CA TYR A 89 -3.52 -3.78 1.81
C TYR A 89 -2.20 -3.52 2.53
N ARG A 90 -2.23 -2.81 3.67
CA ARG A 90 -1.02 -2.55 4.45
C ARG A 90 -0.38 -3.84 4.97
N GLY A 91 -1.18 -4.75 5.54
CA GLY A 91 -0.69 -6.03 6.05
C GLY A 91 -0.09 -6.90 4.94
N PHE A 92 -0.73 -6.94 3.77
CA PHE A 92 -0.19 -7.61 2.60
C PHE A 92 1.12 -6.96 2.12
N LEU A 93 1.10 -5.66 1.80
CA LEU A 93 2.24 -4.97 1.20
C LEU A 93 3.45 -4.95 2.13
N GLU A 94 3.26 -4.59 3.40
CA GLU A 94 4.35 -4.55 4.38
C GLU A 94 4.87 -5.96 4.67
N GLY A 95 3.98 -6.94 4.85
CA GLY A 95 4.35 -8.32 5.14
C GLY A 95 5.09 -8.97 3.97
N PHE A 96 4.58 -8.82 2.75
CA PHE A 96 5.20 -9.38 1.54
C PHE A 96 6.58 -8.76 1.31
N ALA A 97 6.69 -7.43 1.35
CA ALA A 97 7.99 -6.75 1.20
C ALA A 97 8.99 -7.17 2.29
N LEU A 98 8.55 -7.35 3.55
CA LEU A 98 9.41 -7.83 4.62
C LEU A 98 9.93 -9.24 4.34
N LEU A 99 9.10 -10.14 3.83
CA LEU A 99 9.51 -11.50 3.45
C LEU A 99 10.52 -11.47 2.29
N VAL A 100 10.29 -10.63 1.27
CA VAL A 100 11.23 -10.44 0.15
C VAL A 100 12.58 -9.91 0.66
N ASN A 101 12.56 -8.85 1.45
CA ASN A 101 13.75 -8.19 1.98
C ASN A 101 14.62 -9.08 2.87
N ASN A 102 14.03 -10.11 3.48
CA ASN A 102 14.73 -11.07 4.33
C ASN A 102 15.00 -12.41 3.62
N HIS A 103 14.79 -12.48 2.29
CA HIS A 103 14.96 -13.71 1.50
C HIS A 103 14.20 -14.91 2.07
N ALA A 104 13.00 -14.66 2.63
CA ALA A 104 12.22 -15.68 3.35
C ALA A 104 11.41 -16.60 2.41
N PHE A 105 11.34 -16.27 1.12
CA PHE A 105 10.77 -17.16 0.10
C PHE A 105 11.84 -18.12 -0.44
N GLY A 106 11.85 -19.36 0.07
CA GLY A 106 12.82 -20.39 -0.34
C GLY A 106 12.44 -21.20 -1.58
N ASN A 107 11.23 -21.01 -2.14
CA ASN A 107 10.77 -21.69 -3.34
C ASN A 107 11.31 -20.96 -4.60
N PRO A 108 11.81 -21.65 -5.64
CA PRO A 108 12.40 -21.03 -6.83
C PRO A 108 11.41 -20.35 -7.80
N ILE A 109 10.10 -20.41 -7.57
CA ILE A 109 9.13 -19.66 -8.40
C ILE A 109 9.35 -18.15 -8.29
N SER A 110 8.89 -17.41 -9.30
CA SER A 110 9.04 -15.95 -9.33
C SER A 110 8.30 -15.28 -8.18
N ILE A 111 9.04 -14.56 -7.33
CA ILE A 111 8.50 -13.71 -6.27
C ILE A 111 7.64 -12.59 -6.87
N GLU A 112 8.07 -12.03 -8.01
CA GLU A 112 7.35 -10.97 -8.70
C GLU A 112 5.99 -11.45 -9.22
N GLU A 113 5.96 -12.66 -9.79
CA GLU A 113 4.70 -13.28 -10.23
C GLU A 113 3.78 -13.55 -9.03
N SER A 114 4.36 -13.98 -7.91
CA SER A 114 3.61 -14.19 -6.67
C SER A 114 3.01 -12.89 -6.12
N PHE A 115 3.73 -11.76 -6.24
CA PHE A 115 3.22 -10.44 -5.88
C PHE A 115 2.05 -10.04 -6.76
N GLU A 116 2.19 -10.14 -8.09
CA GLU A 116 1.14 -9.79 -9.05
C GLU A 116 -0.13 -10.64 -8.86
N ILE A 117 0.01 -11.95 -8.67
CA ILE A 117 -1.12 -12.84 -8.36
C ILE A 117 -1.78 -12.43 -7.03
N SER A 118 -0.99 -12.15 -6.00
CA SER A 118 -1.52 -11.73 -4.69
C SER A 118 -2.29 -10.41 -4.79
N LEU A 119 -1.77 -9.46 -5.56
CA LEU A 119 -2.44 -8.20 -5.83
C LEU A 119 -3.77 -8.42 -6.55
N GLN A 120 -3.81 -9.28 -7.58
CA GLN A 120 -5.06 -9.63 -8.27
C GLN A 120 -6.11 -10.23 -7.33
N VAL A 121 -5.70 -11.10 -6.39
CA VAL A 121 -6.60 -11.70 -5.39
C VAL A 121 -7.19 -10.63 -4.48
N ILE A 122 -6.37 -9.70 -3.98
CA ILE A 122 -6.84 -8.63 -3.08
C ILE A 122 -7.74 -7.63 -3.83
N ILE A 123 -7.42 -7.32 -5.08
CA ILE A 123 -8.26 -6.49 -5.96
C ILE A 123 -9.62 -7.16 -6.21
N ALA A 124 -9.64 -8.48 -6.47
CA ALA A 124 -10.89 -9.23 -6.61
C ALA A 124 -11.73 -9.20 -5.32
N GLY A 125 -11.09 -9.32 -4.14
CA GLY A 125 -11.74 -9.14 -2.85
C GLY A 125 -12.31 -7.73 -2.65
N THR A 126 -11.61 -6.71 -3.15
CA THR A 126 -12.06 -5.31 -3.10
C THR A 126 -13.31 -5.09 -3.94
N LYS A 127 -13.36 -5.66 -5.16
CA LYS A 127 -14.54 -5.65 -6.04
C LYS A 127 -15.77 -6.23 -5.37
N ALA A 128 -15.59 -7.25 -4.52
CA ALA A 128 -16.70 -7.85 -3.79
C ALA A 128 -17.33 -6.93 -2.74
N LEU A 129 -16.73 -5.78 -2.42
CA LEU A 129 -17.21 -4.80 -1.45
C LEU A 129 -17.84 -3.55 -2.08
N GLU A 130 -17.84 -3.43 -3.41
CA GLU A 130 -18.46 -2.31 -4.11
C GLU A 130 -19.95 -2.18 -3.77
N GLY A 131 -20.38 -0.98 -3.38
CA GLY A 131 -21.77 -0.68 -3.02
C GLY A 131 -22.27 -1.37 -1.75
N LYS A 132 -21.41 -2.10 -1.03
CA LYS A 132 -21.74 -2.69 0.27
C LYS A 132 -21.42 -1.69 1.38
N LYS A 133 -22.30 -1.65 2.39
CA LYS A 133 -22.07 -0.85 3.60
C LYS A 133 -21.08 -1.57 4.50
#